data_AF-A0A1H0AD13-F1
#
_entry.id   AF-A0A1H0AD13-F1
#
_cell.length_a   1.000
_cell.length_b   1.000
_cell.length_c   1.000
_cell.angle_alpha   90.00
_cell.angle_beta   90.00
_cell.angle_gamma   90.00
#
_symmetry.space_group_name_H-M   'P 1'
#
loop_
_entity.id
_entity.type
_entity.pdbx_description
1 polymer ?
#
loop_
_entity_poly.entity_id
_entity_poly.type
_entity_poly.pdbx_seq_one_letter_code
_entity_poly.pdbx_strand_id
1 'polypeptide(L)'
;MGLWDTAPSFNNPPNFNDLEEVKKYLKDNINKIARSFQDIDSIINGYISSANVREIAGYTVNQTDLASKDKAVGLSSKRDPDPTVDDLRIWAGDADRDQAAFRVYESGFVVLTKFLLQSLVNAFPRIEMDSEGNLLTAKSSADHYMAIDPNYAGTPALKWVFAGAERGGLNDVTGVMELLGIGGLIINVSGGNLDMNVTGTVNFANWNKLYNNDTDRTLQQDLTEIFDRLEAGGL
;
A
#
# COMPACT_ATOMS: atom_id res chain seq x y z
N MET A 1 -32.55 6.88 -23.58
CA MET A 1 -32.61 7.53 -24.90
C MET A 1 -31.53 6.91 -25.74
N GLY A 2 -31.93 6.15 -26.76
CA GLY A 2 -30.96 5.55 -27.67
C GLY A 2 -30.29 6.64 -28.51
N LEU A 3 -29.06 6.39 -28.98
CA LEU A 3 -28.35 7.22 -29.97
C LEU A 3 -29.20 7.50 -31.24
N TRP A 4 -30.28 6.76 -31.43
CA TRP A 4 -31.21 6.86 -32.57
C TRP A 4 -32.45 7.71 -32.32
N ASP A 5 -32.75 8.09 -31.06
CA ASP A 5 -33.95 8.92 -30.75
C ASP A 5 -33.80 10.39 -31.19
N THR A 6 -32.60 10.80 -31.62
CA THR A 6 -32.29 12.16 -32.09
C THR A 6 -31.64 12.17 -33.47
N ALA A 7 -31.91 11.15 -34.30
CA ALA A 7 -31.48 11.17 -35.69
C ALA A 7 -32.00 12.46 -36.38
N PRO A 8 -31.15 13.21 -37.10
CA PRO A 8 -31.55 14.44 -37.74
C PRO A 8 -32.65 14.15 -38.77
N SER A 9 -33.88 14.59 -38.49
CA SER A 9 -34.96 14.52 -39.45
C SER A 9 -34.75 15.57 -40.54
N PHE A 10 -34.73 15.10 -41.78
CA PHE A 10 -34.85 15.93 -42.96
C PHE A 10 -36.34 16.10 -43.24
N ASN A 11 -36.88 17.26 -42.88
CA ASN A 11 -38.25 17.60 -43.25
C ASN A 11 -38.29 17.93 -44.75
N ASN A 12 -39.42 17.67 -45.41
CA ASN A 12 -39.64 18.17 -46.76
C ASN A 12 -39.44 19.69 -46.79
N PRO A 13 -38.83 20.24 -47.86
CA PRO A 13 -38.60 21.68 -47.95
C PRO A 13 -39.95 22.42 -47.85
N PRO A 14 -40.08 23.41 -46.95
CA PRO A 14 -41.28 24.23 -46.90
C PRO A 14 -41.41 25.06 -48.19
N ASN A 15 -42.62 25.54 -48.48
CA ASN A 15 -42.79 26.56 -49.52
C ASN A 15 -42.09 27.84 -49.04
N PHE A 16 -41.03 28.24 -49.73
CA PHE A 16 -40.26 29.43 -49.37
C PHE A 16 -40.92 30.67 -49.97
N ASN A 17 -41.20 31.66 -49.14
CA ASN A 17 -41.78 32.93 -49.61
C ASN A 17 -40.71 33.98 -49.89
N ASP A 18 -39.49 33.79 -49.38
CA ASP A 18 -38.34 34.69 -49.57
C ASP A 18 -37.02 33.91 -49.59
N LEU A 19 -36.03 34.47 -50.29
CA LEU A 19 -34.68 33.95 -50.45
C LEU A 19 -33.94 33.79 -49.11
N GLU A 20 -34.25 34.62 -48.11
CA GLU A 20 -33.65 34.50 -46.78
C GLU A 20 -34.13 33.25 -46.02
N GLU A 21 -35.38 32.81 -46.23
CA GLU A 21 -35.88 31.55 -45.67
C GLU A 21 -35.18 30.34 -46.32
N VAL A 22 -34.94 30.40 -47.64
CA VAL A 22 -34.17 29.39 -48.37
C VAL A 22 -32.75 29.29 -47.81
N LYS A 23 -32.06 30.42 -47.61
CA LYS A 23 -30.70 30.45 -47.06
C LYS A 23 -30.64 29.87 -45.65
N LYS A 24 -31.60 30.21 -44.79
CA LYS A 24 -31.69 29.67 -43.43
C LYS A 24 -31.89 28.16 -43.43
N TYR A 25 -32.83 27.67 -44.24
CA TYR A 25 -33.10 26.24 -44.38
C TYR A 25 -31.88 25.47 -44.92
N LEU A 26 -31.20 26.02 -45.93
CA LEU A 26 -29.95 25.44 -46.47
C LEU A 26 -28.84 25.41 -45.42
N LYS A 27 -28.67 26.49 -44.64
CA LYS A 27 -27.67 26.55 -43.56
C LYS A 27 -27.97 25.53 -42.46
N ASP A 28 -29.22 25.38 -42.07
CA ASP A 28 -29.64 24.39 -41.07
C ASP A 28 -29.41 22.95 -41.57
N ASN A 29 -29.71 22.67 -42.84
CA ASN A 29 -29.44 21.35 -43.43
C ASN A 29 -27.93 21.08 -43.60
N ILE A 30 -27.14 22.07 -44.00
CA ILE A 30 -25.67 21.95 -44.05
C ILE A 30 -25.11 21.63 -42.66
N ASN A 31 -25.60 22.31 -41.61
CA ASN A 31 -25.19 22.05 -40.24
C ASN A 31 -25.60 20.65 -39.76
N LYS A 32 -26.81 20.18 -40.13
CA LYS A 32 -27.26 18.81 -39.82
C LYS A 32 -26.38 17.77 -40.52
N ILE A 33 -26.10 17.97 -41.82
CA ILE A 33 -25.23 17.10 -42.61
C ILE A 33 -23.80 17.06 -42.04
N ALA A 34 -23.25 18.22 -41.65
CA ALA A 34 -21.93 18.30 -41.05
C ALA A 34 -21.85 17.49 -39.73
N ARG A 35 -22.90 17.56 -38.89
CA ARG A 35 -22.99 16.73 -37.67
C ARG A 35 -23.10 15.24 -38.00
N SER A 36 -23.95 14.87 -38.96
CA SER A 36 -24.07 13.46 -39.40
C SER A 36 -22.77 12.91 -39.94
N PHE A 37 -21.98 13.69 -40.68
CA PHE A 37 -20.65 13.25 -41.13
C PHE A 37 -19.68 13.07 -39.97
N GLN A 38 -19.70 13.94 -38.95
CA GLN A 38 -18.89 13.76 -37.75
C GLN A 38 -19.28 12.49 -36.98
N ASP A 39 -20.58 12.20 -36.86
CA ASP A 39 -21.08 10.99 -36.22
C ASP A 39 -20.71 9.73 -37.01
N ILE A 40 -20.85 9.76 -38.34
CA ILE A 40 -20.50 8.65 -39.23
C ILE A 40 -18.99 8.41 -39.24
N ASP A 41 -18.17 9.46 -39.34
CA ASP A 41 -16.71 9.34 -39.30
C ASP A 41 -16.24 8.74 -37.98
N SER A 42 -16.91 9.09 -36.87
CA SER A 42 -16.65 8.50 -35.55
C SER A 42 -17.03 7.01 -35.48
N ILE A 43 -18.13 6.60 -36.13
CA ILE A 43 -18.55 5.19 -36.21
C ILE A 43 -17.63 4.39 -37.14
N ILE A 44 -17.25 4.95 -38.28
CA ILE A 44 -16.46 4.28 -39.32
C ILE A 44 -15.01 4.11 -38.89
N ASN A 45 -14.39 5.14 -38.30
CA ASN A 45 -12.98 5.08 -37.91
C ASN A 45 -12.75 4.30 -36.61
N GLY A 46 -13.81 3.89 -35.91
CA GLY A 46 -13.73 3.02 -34.72
C GLY A 46 -13.03 3.64 -33.51
N TYR A 47 -12.59 4.90 -33.60
CA TYR A 47 -11.96 5.61 -32.49
C TYR A 47 -13.03 6.18 -31.56
N ILE A 48 -13.23 5.52 -30.42
CA ILE A 48 -13.95 6.10 -29.29
C ILE A 48 -13.12 7.26 -28.74
N SER A 49 -13.57 8.50 -28.97
CA SER A 49 -12.96 9.72 -28.43
C SER A 49 -13.78 10.24 -27.24
N SER A 50 -13.10 10.82 -26.25
CA SER A 50 -13.75 11.48 -25.09
C SER A 50 -14.65 12.66 -25.49
N ALA A 51 -14.51 13.18 -26.71
CA ALA A 51 -15.42 14.19 -27.26
C ALA A 51 -16.84 13.66 -27.51
N ASN A 52 -16.97 12.36 -27.83
CA ASN A 52 -18.21 11.76 -28.33
C ASN A 52 -18.78 10.68 -27.39
N VAL A 53 -18.02 10.28 -26.36
CA VAL A 53 -18.46 9.31 -25.37
C VAL A 53 -18.45 9.94 -24.00
N ARG A 54 -19.60 9.89 -23.32
CA ARG A 54 -19.77 10.44 -21.97
C ARG A 54 -19.70 9.37 -20.88
N GLU A 55 -20.08 8.13 -21.19
CA GLU A 55 -20.11 7.03 -20.25
C GLU A 55 -19.86 5.69 -20.97
N ILE A 56 -19.03 4.83 -20.38
CA ILE A 56 -18.76 3.46 -20.82
C ILE A 56 -18.89 2.55 -19.60
N ALA A 57 -19.86 1.63 -19.61
CA ALA A 57 -20.03 0.62 -18.56
C ALA A 57 -20.00 1.16 -17.10
N GLY A 58 -20.61 2.33 -16.86
CA GLY A 58 -20.64 2.97 -15.54
C GLY A 58 -19.41 3.83 -15.21
N TYR A 59 -18.48 3.99 -16.14
CA TYR A 59 -17.38 4.96 -16.05
C TYR A 59 -17.69 6.20 -16.88
N THR A 60 -17.60 7.36 -16.25
CA THR A 60 -17.67 8.68 -16.91
C THR A 60 -16.37 8.94 -17.66
N VAL A 61 -16.49 9.36 -18.91
CA VAL A 61 -15.37 9.76 -19.77
C VAL A 61 -15.37 11.29 -19.87
N ASN A 62 -14.37 11.92 -19.29
CA ASN A 62 -14.09 13.34 -19.41
C ASN A 62 -12.90 13.57 -20.35
N GLN A 63 -12.58 14.84 -20.63
CA GLN A 63 -11.47 15.20 -21.52
C GLN A 63 -10.12 14.63 -21.02
N THR A 64 -9.90 14.64 -19.71
CA THR A 64 -8.63 14.23 -19.08
C THR A 64 -8.76 13.02 -18.16
N ASP A 65 -9.97 12.49 -17.96
CA ASP A 65 -10.21 11.51 -16.90
C ASP A 65 -11.19 10.43 -17.35
N LEU A 66 -10.91 9.19 -16.97
CA LEU A 66 -11.86 8.08 -17.00
C LEU A 66 -12.10 7.67 -15.56
N ALA A 67 -13.29 7.92 -15.02
CA ALA A 67 -13.60 7.68 -13.62
C ALA A 67 -14.91 6.91 -13.47
N SER A 68 -15.03 6.06 -12.46
CA SER A 68 -16.30 5.43 -12.10
C SER A 68 -17.37 6.50 -11.83
N LYS A 69 -18.65 6.15 -11.93
CA LYS A 69 -19.76 7.10 -11.72
C LYS A 69 -19.73 7.78 -10.35
N ASP A 70 -19.28 7.07 -9.32
CA ASP A 70 -19.06 7.58 -7.96
C ASP A 70 -17.71 8.29 -7.78
N LYS A 71 -16.88 8.32 -8.82
CA LYS A 71 -15.52 8.88 -8.88
C LYS A 71 -14.49 8.19 -7.97
N ALA A 72 -14.86 7.09 -7.33
CA ALA A 72 -14.00 6.40 -6.37
C ALA A 72 -12.81 5.67 -7.00
N VAL A 73 -12.87 5.39 -8.31
CA VAL A 73 -11.81 4.72 -9.08
C VAL A 73 -11.64 5.44 -10.41
N GLY A 74 -10.41 5.65 -10.85
CA GLY A 74 -10.20 6.19 -12.18
C GLY A 74 -8.75 6.32 -12.64
N LEU A 75 -8.63 6.87 -13.84
CA LEU A 75 -7.41 7.16 -14.56
C LEU A 75 -7.42 8.62 -15.00
N SER A 76 -6.28 9.30 -14.92
CA SER A 76 -6.13 10.70 -15.36
C SER A 76 -4.96 10.87 -16.31
N SER A 77 -5.21 11.53 -17.44
CA SER A 77 -4.21 12.10 -18.34
C SER A 77 -4.02 13.60 -18.10
N LYS A 78 -4.66 14.17 -17.06
CA LYS A 78 -4.46 15.58 -16.69
C LYS A 78 -2.98 15.81 -16.41
N ARG A 79 -2.45 16.89 -16.95
CA ARG A 79 -1.07 17.33 -16.72
C ARG A 79 -1.06 18.67 -16.03
N ASP A 80 -0.32 18.78 -14.93
CA ASP A 80 -0.06 20.06 -14.31
C ASP A 80 0.82 20.93 -15.25
N PRO A 81 0.52 22.22 -15.42
CA PRO A 81 1.37 23.12 -16.18
C PRO A 81 2.79 23.25 -15.59
N ASP A 82 2.97 23.01 -14.29
CA ASP A 82 4.28 22.96 -13.66
C ASP A 82 4.93 21.58 -13.87
N PRO A 83 6.05 21.48 -14.62
CA PRO A 83 6.70 20.20 -14.89
C PRO A 83 7.39 19.58 -13.65
N THR A 84 7.42 20.28 -12.52
CA THR A 84 7.97 19.77 -11.26
C THR A 84 6.95 19.02 -10.40
N VAL A 85 5.65 19.16 -10.73
CA VAL A 85 4.56 18.46 -10.04
C VAL A 85 4.41 17.07 -10.67
N ASP A 86 4.36 16.05 -9.83
CA ASP A 86 4.11 14.68 -10.26
C ASP A 86 2.60 14.43 -10.37
N ASP A 87 2.14 14.13 -11.57
CA ASP A 87 0.71 14.00 -11.86
C ASP A 87 0.16 12.66 -11.35
N LEU A 88 -0.99 12.68 -10.68
CA LEU A 88 -1.74 11.47 -10.36
C LEU A 88 -2.31 10.83 -11.64
N ARG A 89 -1.94 9.56 -11.91
CA ARG A 89 -2.36 8.80 -13.10
C ARG A 89 -3.46 7.78 -12.83
N ILE A 90 -3.43 7.13 -11.66
CA ILE A 90 -4.41 6.10 -11.28
C ILE A 90 -4.81 6.33 -9.82
N TRP A 91 -6.10 6.21 -9.51
CA TRP A 91 -6.56 6.22 -8.12
C TRP A 91 -7.66 5.20 -7.87
N ALA A 92 -7.76 4.76 -6.62
CA ALA A 92 -8.88 3.96 -6.13
C ALA A 92 -9.11 4.14 -4.62
N GLY A 93 -10.38 4.12 -4.22
CA GLY A 93 -10.81 4.04 -2.82
C GLY A 93 -11.45 5.30 -2.25
N ASP A 94 -11.46 6.42 -2.97
CA ASP A 94 -12.15 7.65 -2.57
C ASP A 94 -12.55 8.50 -3.79
N ALA A 95 -13.67 9.21 -3.70
CA ALA A 95 -14.16 10.12 -4.73
C ALA A 95 -13.31 11.41 -4.81
N ASP A 96 -12.70 11.82 -3.70
CA ASP A 96 -11.61 12.77 -3.68
C ASP A 96 -10.30 12.03 -3.97
N ARG A 97 -9.81 12.19 -5.20
CA ARG A 97 -8.61 11.50 -5.69
C ARG A 97 -7.36 11.77 -4.85
N ASP A 98 -7.30 12.91 -4.14
CA ASP A 98 -6.15 13.26 -3.31
C ASP A 98 -6.17 12.50 -1.96
N GLN A 99 -7.35 12.01 -1.54
CA GLN A 99 -7.56 11.17 -0.36
C GLN A 99 -7.62 9.67 -0.68
N ALA A 100 -7.57 9.29 -1.96
CA ALA A 100 -7.69 7.90 -2.37
C ALA A 100 -6.63 6.99 -1.73
N ALA A 101 -7.08 5.82 -1.29
CA ALA A 101 -6.24 4.85 -0.57
C ALA A 101 -5.14 4.23 -1.46
N PHE A 102 -5.40 4.14 -2.76
CA PHE A 102 -4.45 3.72 -3.78
C PHE A 102 -4.25 4.88 -4.76
N ARG A 103 -3.00 5.32 -4.94
CA ARG A 103 -2.63 6.40 -5.88
C ARG A 103 -1.34 6.02 -6.60
N VAL A 104 -1.32 6.16 -7.92
CA VAL A 104 -0.13 5.97 -8.76
C VAL A 104 0.13 7.26 -9.52
N TYR A 105 1.36 7.76 -9.42
CA TYR A 105 1.78 9.00 -10.07
C TYR A 105 2.58 8.73 -11.34
N GLU A 106 2.77 9.76 -12.17
CA GLU A 106 3.47 9.66 -13.46
C GLU A 106 4.92 9.18 -13.31
N SER A 107 5.59 9.57 -12.22
CA SER A 107 6.94 9.09 -11.90
C SER A 107 7.03 7.58 -11.60
N GLY A 108 5.90 6.90 -11.41
CA GLY A 108 5.83 5.53 -10.89
C GLY A 108 5.80 5.46 -9.37
N PHE A 109 5.78 6.60 -8.66
CA PHE A 109 5.53 6.63 -7.21
C PHE A 109 4.13 6.12 -6.89
N VAL A 110 4.00 5.32 -5.84
CA VAL A 110 2.73 4.73 -5.40
C VAL A 110 2.49 5.05 -3.93
N VAL A 111 1.27 5.50 -3.61
CA VAL A 111 0.80 5.66 -2.23
C VAL A 111 -0.28 4.63 -1.94
N LEU A 112 -0.06 3.88 -0.86
CA LEU A 112 -0.98 2.88 -0.31
C LEU A 112 -1.25 3.24 1.16
N THR A 113 -2.50 3.57 1.50
CA THR A 113 -2.87 3.78 2.92
C THR A 113 -3.38 2.49 3.58
N LYS A 114 -3.90 1.54 2.79
CA LYS A 114 -4.29 0.19 3.22
C LYS A 114 -3.89 -0.81 2.14
N PHE A 115 -3.30 -1.93 2.55
CA PHE A 115 -2.87 -2.98 1.63
C PHE A 115 -3.01 -4.35 2.29
N LEU A 116 -3.52 -5.34 1.55
CA LEU A 116 -3.66 -6.72 2.01
C LEU A 116 -3.17 -7.68 0.92
N LEU A 117 -2.16 -8.48 1.25
CA LEU A 117 -1.68 -9.59 0.44
C LEU A 117 -1.96 -10.90 1.20
N GLN A 118 -2.78 -11.78 0.64
CA GLN A 118 -3.22 -13.00 1.30
C GLN A 118 -3.20 -14.20 0.35
N SER A 119 -2.93 -15.39 0.88
CA SER A 119 -2.90 -16.65 0.10
C SER A 119 -4.28 -17.07 -0.42
N LEU A 120 -5.31 -16.85 0.40
CA LEU A 120 -6.71 -17.14 0.16
C LEU A 120 -7.55 -15.98 0.72
N VAL A 121 -8.73 -15.75 0.13
CA VAL A 121 -9.63 -14.68 0.55
C VAL A 121 -10.01 -14.85 2.02
N ASN A 122 -9.74 -13.82 2.83
CA ASN A 122 -10.04 -13.77 4.26
C ASN A 122 -9.36 -14.88 5.09
N ALA A 123 -8.17 -15.34 4.65
CA ALA A 123 -7.45 -16.42 5.30
C ALA A 123 -5.96 -16.06 5.53
N PHE A 124 -5.26 -16.97 6.19
CA PHE A 124 -3.83 -16.88 6.48
C PHE A 124 -3.04 -17.88 5.61
N PRO A 125 -1.73 -17.66 5.38
CA PRO A 125 -0.93 -16.50 5.78
C PRO A 125 -1.28 -15.23 4.99
N ARG A 126 -1.04 -14.06 5.61
CA ARG A 126 -1.25 -12.76 4.97
C ARG A 126 -0.28 -11.69 5.47
N ILE A 127 -0.07 -10.66 4.64
CA ILE A 127 0.63 -9.43 4.97
C ILE A 127 -0.38 -8.29 4.85
N GLU A 128 -0.42 -7.42 5.85
CA GLU A 128 -1.30 -6.25 5.87
C GLU A 128 -0.54 -4.98 6.26
N MET A 129 -0.89 -3.87 5.61
CA MET A 129 -0.57 -2.51 6.04
C MET A 129 -1.88 -1.83 6.41
N ASP A 130 -1.93 -1.20 7.59
CA ASP A 130 -3.10 -0.48 8.07
C ASP A 130 -2.71 0.90 8.57
N SER A 131 -3.47 1.92 8.15
CA SER A 131 -3.30 3.30 8.58
C SER A 131 -3.71 3.53 10.04
N GLU A 132 -4.49 2.63 10.63
CA GLU A 132 -5.05 2.75 11.98
C GLU A 132 -4.29 1.91 13.03
N GLY A 133 -3.28 1.14 12.61
CA GLY A 133 -2.58 0.20 13.47
C GLY A 133 -1.10 0.06 13.15
N ASN A 134 -0.64 -1.18 13.02
CA ASN A 134 0.75 -1.48 12.70
C ASN A 134 1.06 -1.08 11.25
N LEU A 135 2.27 -0.55 11.01
CA LEU A 135 2.73 -0.16 9.68
C LEU A 135 2.76 -1.33 8.70
N LEU A 136 3.23 -2.49 9.19
CA LEU A 136 3.25 -3.73 8.44
C LEU A 136 3.10 -4.89 9.41
N THR A 137 2.20 -5.83 9.10
CA THR A 137 2.01 -7.06 9.87
C THR A 137 2.05 -8.27 8.97
N ALA A 138 2.87 -9.26 9.31
CA ALA A 138 2.90 -10.57 8.68
C ALA A 138 2.26 -11.60 9.64
N LYS A 139 1.14 -12.19 9.23
CA LYS A 139 0.31 -13.07 10.07
C LYS A 139 0.29 -14.50 9.53
N SER A 140 0.56 -15.47 10.39
CA SER A 140 0.33 -16.91 10.11
C SER A 140 -1.01 -17.41 10.69
N SER A 141 -1.54 -16.71 11.70
CA SER A 141 -2.91 -16.82 12.20
C SER A 141 -3.34 -15.48 12.80
N ALA A 142 -4.56 -15.39 13.34
CA ALA A 142 -5.04 -14.16 14.00
C ALA A 142 -4.16 -13.79 15.22
N ASP A 143 -3.64 -14.80 15.90
CA ASP A 143 -2.95 -14.69 17.19
C ASP A 143 -1.43 -14.96 17.09
N HIS A 144 -0.92 -15.19 15.89
CA HIS A 144 0.49 -15.47 15.63
C HIS A 144 1.00 -14.61 14.47
N TYR A 145 1.80 -13.59 14.79
CA TYR A 145 2.27 -12.62 13.82
C TYR A 145 3.52 -11.87 14.25
N MET A 146 4.15 -11.22 13.27
CA MET A 146 5.17 -10.19 13.47
C MET A 146 4.63 -8.86 12.96
N ALA A 147 4.87 -7.78 13.69
CA ALA A 147 4.36 -6.45 13.34
C ALA A 147 5.37 -5.34 13.60
N ILE A 148 5.39 -4.33 12.74
CA ILE A 148 6.05 -3.05 13.00
C ILE A 148 5.00 -2.10 13.59
N ASP A 149 5.14 -1.82 14.89
CA ASP A 149 4.34 -0.83 15.59
C ASP A 149 4.98 0.56 15.41
N PRO A 150 4.30 1.55 14.80
CA PRO A 150 4.86 2.87 14.61
C PRO A 150 5.07 3.65 15.92
N ASN A 151 4.39 3.27 17.01
CA ASN A 151 4.36 4.02 18.25
C ASN A 151 4.28 3.10 19.48
N TYR A 152 5.29 2.27 19.64
CA TYR A 152 5.51 1.48 20.84
C TYR A 152 6.16 2.37 21.92
N ALA A 153 5.34 2.88 22.85
CA ALA A 153 5.77 3.76 23.93
C ALA A 153 6.51 5.04 23.47
N GLY A 154 6.14 5.60 22.32
CA GLY A 154 6.75 6.80 21.75
C GLY A 154 7.81 6.54 20.68
N THR A 155 8.17 5.28 20.43
CA THR A 155 9.18 4.87 19.45
C THR A 155 8.70 3.72 18.57
N PRO A 156 9.15 3.57 17.32
CA PRO A 156 8.81 2.41 16.51
C PRO A 156 9.41 1.10 17.07
N ALA A 157 8.69 -0.02 16.95
CA ALA A 157 9.18 -1.33 17.38
C ALA A 157 8.79 -2.45 16.42
N LEU A 158 9.67 -3.46 16.28
CA LEU A 158 9.30 -4.76 15.72
C LEU A 158 8.86 -5.67 16.86
N LYS A 159 7.68 -6.29 16.75
CA LYS A 159 7.10 -7.14 17.80
C LYS A 159 6.79 -8.53 17.26
N TRP A 160 6.97 -9.53 18.12
CA TRP A 160 6.51 -10.91 17.90
C TRP A 160 5.34 -11.20 18.83
N VAL A 161 4.23 -11.68 18.26
CA VAL A 161 3.02 -12.04 19.00
C VAL A 161 2.72 -13.52 18.77
N PHE A 162 2.45 -14.23 19.87
CA PHE A 162 2.09 -15.65 19.86
C PHE A 162 0.99 -15.94 20.87
N ALA A 163 -0.07 -16.60 20.40
CA ALA A 163 -1.29 -16.85 21.16
C ALA A 163 -1.89 -15.54 21.71
N GLY A 164 -1.88 -14.47 20.89
CA GLY A 164 -2.51 -13.18 21.19
C GLY A 164 -1.71 -12.30 22.17
N ALA A 165 -0.59 -12.78 22.68
CA ALA A 165 0.28 -12.05 23.59
C ALA A 165 1.64 -11.76 22.94
N GLU A 166 2.18 -10.56 23.20
CA GLU A 166 3.55 -10.23 22.84
C GLU A 166 4.54 -11.17 23.54
N ARG A 167 5.49 -11.69 22.76
CA ARG A 167 6.56 -12.59 23.24
C ARG A 167 7.94 -11.97 23.14
N GLY A 168 8.07 -10.82 22.51
CA GLY A 168 9.34 -10.13 22.39
C GLY A 168 9.30 -9.03 21.34
N GLY A 169 10.40 -8.32 21.22
CA GLY A 169 10.52 -7.21 20.30
C GLY A 169 11.95 -6.70 20.12
N LEU A 170 12.13 -5.89 19.08
CA LEU A 170 13.28 -5.02 18.85
C LEU A 170 12.78 -3.58 18.92
N ASN A 171 13.31 -2.79 19.85
CA ASN A 171 12.88 -1.41 20.09
C ASN A 171 14.02 -0.59 20.72
N ASP A 172 13.77 0.69 21.00
CA ASP A 172 14.71 1.59 21.67
C ASP A 172 14.06 2.44 22.78
N VAL A 173 13.02 1.92 23.43
CA VAL A 173 12.21 2.64 24.42
C VAL A 173 13.05 3.20 25.58
N THR A 174 14.14 2.52 25.94
CA THR A 174 15.04 2.96 27.02
C THR A 174 16.18 3.87 26.56
N GLY A 175 16.18 4.29 25.29
CA GLY A 175 17.21 5.13 24.68
C GLY A 175 18.43 4.37 24.15
N VAL A 176 18.38 3.04 24.18
CA VAL A 176 19.36 2.14 23.54
C VAL A 176 18.62 1.05 22.78
N MET A 177 19.24 0.43 21.78
CA MET A 177 18.62 -0.71 21.08
C MET A 177 18.47 -1.91 22.01
N GLU A 178 17.27 -2.47 22.06
CA GLU A 178 16.90 -3.58 22.93
C GLU A 178 16.38 -4.76 22.10
N LEU A 179 16.87 -5.96 22.42
CA LEU A 179 16.23 -7.22 22.07
C LEU A 179 15.55 -7.78 23.32
N LEU A 180 14.23 -7.78 23.31
CA LEU A 180 13.39 -8.19 24.43
C LEU A 180 12.75 -9.55 24.15
N GLY A 181 12.76 -10.44 25.15
CA GLY A 181 11.95 -11.66 25.19
C GLY A 181 11.05 -11.67 26.43
N ILE A 182 9.74 -11.85 26.22
CA ILE A 182 8.72 -11.92 27.28
C ILE A 182 8.43 -13.40 27.59
N GLY A 183 8.80 -13.83 28.79
CA GLY A 183 8.78 -15.24 29.20
C GLY A 183 10.08 -15.99 28.94
N GLY A 184 11.08 -15.32 28.36
CA GLY A 184 12.42 -15.86 28.08
C GLY A 184 12.96 -15.37 26.74
N LEU A 185 14.28 -15.40 26.58
CA LEU A 185 14.96 -15.15 25.31
C LEU A 185 16.01 -16.25 25.13
N ILE A 186 15.95 -16.94 23.98
CA ILE A 186 16.93 -17.96 23.62
C ILE A 186 17.73 -17.42 22.43
N ILE A 187 19.03 -17.24 22.64
CA ILE A 187 19.98 -16.92 21.57
C ILE A 187 20.76 -18.20 21.27
N ASN A 188 20.46 -18.80 20.13
CA ASN A 188 21.09 -20.06 19.70
C ASN A 188 21.88 -19.82 18.40
N VAL A 189 23.11 -20.32 18.37
CA VAL A 189 23.99 -20.25 17.20
C VAL A 189 24.18 -21.67 16.66
N SER A 190 23.60 -21.95 15.50
CA SER A 190 23.76 -23.24 14.83
C SER A 190 25.04 -23.23 13.98
N GLY A 191 26.12 -23.72 14.59
CA GLY A 191 27.46 -23.73 13.98
C GLY A 191 28.21 -22.41 14.19
N GLY A 192 29.49 -22.49 14.55
CA GLY A 192 30.31 -21.33 14.90
C GLY A 192 30.13 -20.88 16.36
N ASN A 193 30.56 -19.65 16.65
CA ASN A 193 30.59 -19.07 18.00
C ASN A 193 29.57 -17.92 18.14
N LEU A 194 29.09 -17.71 19.37
CA LEU A 194 28.45 -16.45 19.75
C LEU A 194 29.53 -15.47 20.23
N ASP A 195 29.91 -14.52 19.37
CA ASP A 195 30.94 -13.53 19.70
C ASP A 195 30.32 -12.28 20.35
N MET A 196 30.68 -12.02 21.61
CA MET A 196 30.29 -10.81 22.35
C MET A 196 31.47 -9.83 22.45
N ASN A 197 31.76 -9.14 21.34
CA ASN A 197 32.90 -8.20 21.25
C ASN A 197 32.48 -6.78 21.64
N VAL A 198 32.32 -6.54 22.95
CA VAL A 198 31.99 -5.22 23.50
C VAL A 198 33.26 -4.47 23.90
N THR A 199 33.28 -3.15 23.71
CA THR A 199 34.36 -2.28 24.22
C THR A 199 34.27 -2.04 25.73
N GLY A 200 33.06 -2.16 26.28
CA GLY A 200 32.77 -2.09 27.72
C GLY A 200 32.75 -3.47 28.35
N THR A 201 31.69 -3.76 29.11
CA THR A 201 31.51 -5.03 29.81
C THR A 201 30.29 -5.79 29.30
N VAL A 202 30.37 -7.12 29.30
CA VAL A 202 29.19 -7.99 29.25
C VAL A 202 28.74 -8.20 30.69
N ASN A 203 27.54 -7.71 31.02
CA ASN A 203 27.04 -7.73 32.39
C ASN A 203 26.16 -8.96 32.61
N PHE A 204 26.48 -9.73 33.65
CA PHE A 204 25.66 -10.82 34.16
C PHE A 204 25.27 -10.51 35.61
N ALA A 205 24.08 -10.94 36.04
CA ALA A 205 23.63 -10.69 37.41
C ALA A 205 24.56 -11.32 38.47
N ASN A 206 25.14 -12.50 38.16
CA ASN A 206 26.22 -13.15 38.90
C ASN A 206 26.70 -14.39 38.12
N TRP A 207 27.84 -14.97 38.54
CA TRP A 207 28.43 -16.14 37.89
C TRP A 207 27.62 -17.44 38.05
N ASN A 208 26.60 -17.50 38.94
CA ASN A 208 25.66 -18.63 38.95
C ASN A 208 24.69 -18.62 37.76
N LYS A 209 24.70 -17.57 36.93
CA LYS A 209 23.86 -17.45 35.72
C LYS A 209 24.56 -17.92 34.45
N LEU A 210 25.87 -18.19 34.52
CA LEU A 210 26.60 -18.84 33.45
C LEU A 210 26.67 -20.33 33.76
N TYR A 211 25.84 -21.10 33.06
CA TYR A 211 25.69 -22.53 33.27
C TYR A 211 26.30 -23.32 32.12
N ASN A 212 27.09 -24.33 32.45
CA ASN A 212 27.60 -25.29 31.51
C ASN A 212 26.78 -26.58 31.58
N ASN A 213 26.01 -26.86 30.52
CA ASN A 213 25.16 -28.04 30.44
C ASN A 213 25.96 -29.36 30.42
N ASP A 214 27.20 -29.36 29.94
CA ASP A 214 27.99 -30.59 29.82
C ASP A 214 28.52 -31.06 31.17
N THR A 215 28.85 -30.12 32.06
CA THR A 215 29.39 -30.41 33.39
C THR A 215 28.35 -30.30 34.50
N ASP A 216 27.12 -29.86 34.19
CA ASP A 216 26.04 -29.61 35.14
C ASP A 216 26.45 -28.60 36.24
N ARG A 217 27.29 -27.64 35.89
CA ARG A 217 27.91 -26.69 36.82
C ARG A 217 27.83 -25.26 36.31
N THR A 218 27.73 -24.34 37.25
CA THR A 218 27.85 -22.90 37.02
C THR A 218 29.31 -22.47 37.03
N LEU A 219 29.62 -21.36 36.36
CA LEU A 219 30.96 -20.75 36.42
C LEU A 219 31.37 -20.44 37.87
N GLN A 220 30.42 -20.03 38.73
CA GLN A 220 30.71 -19.79 40.15
C GLN A 220 31.23 -21.05 40.86
N GLN A 221 30.63 -22.22 40.62
CA GLN A 221 31.07 -23.47 41.23
C GLN A 221 32.47 -23.87 40.77
N ASP A 222 32.77 -23.67 39.47
CA ASP A 222 34.10 -23.94 38.92
C ASP A 222 35.16 -23.00 39.51
N LEU A 223 34.85 -21.71 39.65
CA LEU A 223 35.74 -20.74 40.29
C LEU A 223 35.98 -21.05 41.77
N THR A 224 34.95 -21.45 42.51
CA THR A 224 35.08 -21.85 43.92
C THR A 224 35.96 -23.10 44.07
N GLU A 225 35.77 -24.13 43.26
CA GLU A 225 36.63 -25.33 43.34
C GLU A 225 38.10 -24.99 43.06
N ILE A 226 38.38 -24.15 42.06
CA ILE A 226 39.75 -23.71 41.75
C ILE A 226 40.35 -22.97 42.95
N PHE A 227 39.57 -22.06 43.56
CA PHE A 227 40.01 -21.32 44.74
C PHE A 227 40.32 -22.25 45.92
N ASP A 228 39.43 -23.19 46.23
CA ASP A 228 39.62 -24.15 47.32
C ASP A 228 40.88 -25.02 47.10
N ARG A 229 41.14 -25.43 45.85
CA ARG A 229 42.36 -26.18 45.48
C ARG A 229 43.63 -25.35 45.66
N LEU A 230 43.58 -24.05 45.33
CA LEU A 230 44.70 -23.13 45.56
C LEU A 230 44.98 -22.99 47.06
N GLU A 231 43.95 -22.82 47.89
CA GLU A 231 44.11 -22.70 49.34
C GLU A 231 44.64 -23.99 49.99
N ALA A 232 44.27 -25.15 49.45
CA ALA A 232 44.76 -26.45 49.89
C ALA A 232 46.20 -26.78 49.41
N GLY A 233 46.83 -25.92 48.59
CA GLY A 233 48.17 -26.12 48.04
C GLY A 233 48.26 -27.18 46.93
N GLY A 234 47.16 -27.43 46.21
CA GLY A 234 46.98 -28.59 45.34
C GLY A 234 46.97 -28.33 43.82
N LEU A 235 47.70 -27.32 43.33
CA LEU A 235 47.87 -27.07 41.89
C LEU A 235 49.32 -27.19 41.45
#